data_AF-A0A2N0LEY4-F1
#
_entry.id   AF-A0A2N0LEY4-F1
#
_cell.length_a   1.000
_cell.length_b   1.000
_cell.length_c   1.000
_cell.angle_alpha   90.00
_cell.angle_beta   90.00
_cell.angle_gamma   90.00
#
_symmetry.space_group_name_H-M   'P 1'
#
loop_
_entity.id
_entity.type
_entity.pdbx_description
1 polymer ?
#
loop_
_entity_poly.entity_id
_entity_poly.type
_entity_poly.pdbx_seq_one_letter_code
_entity_poly.pdbx_strand_id
1 'polypeptide(L)'
;MTEVTELVERMRVSRKMIFDRVKDVTEDQMLAPARWGQRDVTARFMFYRLVAHEAEHTVHLIKTYQSLGISLSETALILKQLQSLRGELEGLILGLTDEEVDKTPDNGEWSVRHVIEHILDTEDNYSGQIVEAVKSLSKSS
;
A
#
# COMPACT_ATOMS: atom_id res chain seq x y z
N MET A 1 15.24 15.68 -0.91
CA MET A 1 14.24 14.77 -1.50
C MET A 1 14.57 14.66 -2.99
N THR A 2 14.44 13.48 -3.59
CA THR A 2 14.61 13.31 -5.05
C THR A 2 13.26 13.42 -5.75
N GLU A 3 13.24 13.71 -7.06
CA GLU A 3 12.00 13.70 -7.85
C GLU A 3 11.26 12.35 -7.76
N VAL A 4 11.99 11.23 -7.67
CA VAL A 4 11.40 9.89 -7.49
C VAL A 4 10.65 9.79 -6.16
N THR A 5 11.25 10.24 -5.06
CA THR A 5 10.59 10.24 -3.75
C THR A 5 9.39 11.20 -3.72
N GLU A 6 9.44 12.32 -4.45
CA GLU A 6 8.30 13.23 -4.60
C GLU A 6 7.12 12.58 -5.33
N LEU A 7 7.39 11.80 -6.38
CA LEU A 7 6.35 11.05 -7.08
C LEU A 7 5.64 10.05 -6.16
N VAL A 8 6.40 9.31 -5.35
CA VAL A 8 5.85 8.33 -4.39
C VAL A 8 5.02 9.03 -3.31
N GLU A 9 5.50 10.14 -2.75
CA GLU A 9 4.73 10.91 -1.76
C GLU A 9 3.43 11.45 -2.36
N ARG A 10 3.47 11.94 -3.60
CA ARG A 10 2.25 12.38 -4.31
C ARG A 10 1.26 11.22 -4.50
N MET A 11 1.74 9.99 -4.74
CA MET A 11 0.89 8.81 -4.81
C MET A 11 0.25 8.49 -3.45
N ARG A 12 1.01 8.56 -2.35
CA ARG A 12 0.50 8.34 -0.98
C ARG A 12 -0.60 9.34 -0.62
N VAL A 13 -0.35 10.62 -0.86
CA VAL A 13 -1.35 11.68 -0.66
C VAL A 13 -2.59 11.44 -1.53
N SER A 14 -2.41 11.09 -2.81
CA SER A 14 -3.51 10.78 -3.73
C SER A 14 -4.36 9.59 -3.24
N ARG A 15 -3.73 8.52 -2.76
CA ARG A 15 -4.44 7.35 -2.22
C ARG A 15 -5.30 7.71 -1.01
N LYS A 16 -4.76 8.49 -0.07
CA LYS A 16 -5.53 8.99 1.08
C LYS A 16 -6.75 9.80 0.63
N MET A 17 -6.57 10.73 -0.32
CA MET A 17 -7.70 11.54 -0.82
C MET A 17 -8.78 10.68 -1.49
N ILE A 18 -8.40 9.64 -2.24
CA ILE A 18 -9.38 8.72 -2.83
C ILE A 18 -10.13 7.99 -1.72
N PHE A 19 -9.42 7.44 -0.75
CA PHE A 19 -10.03 6.73 0.39
C PHE A 19 -11.04 7.63 1.12
N ASP A 20 -10.63 8.83 1.53
CA ASP A 20 -11.50 9.77 2.26
C ASP A 20 -12.77 10.15 1.46
N ARG A 21 -12.72 10.13 0.12
CA ARG A 21 -13.87 10.44 -0.74
C ARG A 21 -14.90 9.32 -0.82
N VAL A 22 -14.48 8.07 -0.65
CA VAL A 22 -15.32 6.90 -1.01
C VAL A 22 -15.50 5.88 0.12
N LYS A 23 -14.81 6.05 1.26
CA LYS A 23 -14.86 5.11 2.40
C LYS A 23 -16.27 4.92 2.99
N ASP A 24 -17.12 5.93 2.90
CA ASP A 24 -18.47 5.90 3.49
C ASP A 24 -19.55 5.42 2.51
N VAL A 25 -19.16 4.95 1.31
CA VAL A 25 -20.12 4.39 0.34
C VAL A 25 -20.64 3.05 0.86
N THR A 26 -21.94 2.99 1.13
CA THR A 26 -22.58 1.78 1.65
C THR A 26 -22.83 0.74 0.55
N GLU A 27 -23.10 -0.51 0.94
CA GLU A 27 -23.41 -1.60 0.01
C GLU A 27 -24.61 -1.28 -0.90
N ASP A 28 -25.66 -0.65 -0.38
CA ASP A 28 -26.82 -0.23 -1.18
C ASP A 28 -26.45 0.88 -2.17
N GLN A 29 -25.64 1.86 -1.73
CA GLN A 29 -25.17 2.95 -2.58
C GLN A 29 -24.26 2.47 -3.72
N MET A 30 -23.66 1.29 -3.61
CA MET A 30 -22.89 0.68 -4.70
C MET A 30 -23.72 0.43 -5.97
N LEU A 31 -25.05 0.38 -5.87
CA LEU A 31 -25.96 0.23 -7.01
C LEU A 31 -26.32 1.57 -7.68
N ALA A 32 -25.92 2.71 -7.11
CA ALA A 32 -26.22 4.01 -7.66
C ALA A 32 -25.73 4.13 -9.12
N PRO A 33 -26.55 4.72 -10.03
CA PRO A 33 -26.18 4.87 -11.42
C PRO A 33 -24.97 5.80 -11.58
N ALA A 34 -24.05 5.41 -12.45
CA ALA A 34 -22.85 6.15 -12.81
C ALA A 34 -22.60 6.05 -14.33
N ARG A 35 -21.61 6.80 -14.81
CA ARG A 35 -21.22 6.81 -16.22
C ARG A 35 -19.75 6.46 -16.36
N TRP A 36 -19.44 5.59 -17.33
CA TRP A 36 -18.07 5.35 -17.78
C TRP A 36 -17.99 5.54 -19.29
N GLY A 37 -17.52 6.71 -19.72
CA GLY A 37 -17.63 7.13 -21.11
C GLY A 37 -19.11 7.22 -21.52
N GLN A 38 -19.48 6.47 -22.56
CA GLN A 38 -20.87 6.40 -23.05
C GLN A 38 -21.69 5.25 -22.42
N ARG A 39 -21.09 4.47 -21.50
CA ARG A 39 -21.76 3.33 -20.87
C ARG A 39 -22.44 3.74 -19.57
N ASP A 40 -23.68 3.31 -19.40
CA ASP A 40 -24.36 3.30 -18.10
C ASP A 40 -23.80 2.16 -17.25
N VAL A 41 -23.33 2.52 -16.06
CA VAL A 41 -22.71 1.59 -15.11
C VAL A 41 -23.18 1.94 -13.69
N THR A 42 -22.63 1.28 -12.67
CA THR A 42 -22.92 1.59 -11.26
C THR A 42 -21.70 2.10 -10.52
N ALA A 43 -21.87 2.65 -9.32
CA ALA A 43 -20.77 2.97 -8.42
C ALA A 43 -19.87 1.74 -8.17
N ARG A 44 -20.44 0.54 -7.99
CA ARG A 44 -19.70 -0.73 -7.87
C ARG A 44 -18.74 -0.96 -9.03
N PHE A 45 -19.21 -0.73 -10.26
CA PHE A 45 -18.37 -0.86 -11.45
C PHE A 45 -17.16 0.10 -11.37
N MET A 46 -17.37 1.34 -10.90
CA MET A 46 -16.29 2.32 -10.77
C MET A 46 -15.27 1.92 -9.69
N PHE A 47 -15.68 1.31 -8.58
CA PHE A 47 -14.75 0.73 -7.61
C PHE A 47 -13.86 -0.34 -8.24
N TYR A 48 -14.43 -1.28 -9.00
CA TYR A 48 -13.63 -2.27 -9.72
C TYR A 48 -12.72 -1.64 -10.79
N ARG A 49 -13.15 -0.54 -11.41
CA ARG A 49 -12.30 0.23 -12.33
C ARG A 49 -11.09 0.86 -11.65
N LEU A 50 -11.19 1.31 -10.39
CA LEU A 50 -10.03 1.80 -9.64
C LEU A 50 -8.96 0.72 -9.47
N VAL A 51 -9.38 -0.49 -9.08
CA VAL A 51 -8.48 -1.65 -8.90
C VAL A 51 -7.84 -2.04 -10.24
N ALA A 52 -8.66 -2.23 -11.27
CA ALA A 52 -8.18 -2.64 -12.58
C ALA A 52 -7.26 -1.59 -13.21
N HIS A 53 -7.54 -0.30 -13.04
CA HIS A 53 -6.70 0.79 -13.54
C HIS A 53 -5.28 0.76 -12.91
N GLU A 54 -5.17 0.56 -11.60
CA GLU A 54 -3.86 0.45 -10.93
C GLU A 54 -3.07 -0.76 -11.44
N ALA A 55 -3.74 -1.91 -11.59
CA ALA A 55 -3.13 -3.13 -12.10
C ALA A 55 -2.65 -2.98 -13.57
N GLU A 56 -3.49 -2.40 -14.44
CA GLU A 56 -3.19 -2.10 -15.83
C GLU A 56 -1.93 -1.22 -15.94
N HIS A 57 -1.85 -0.14 -15.16
CA HIS A 57 -0.71 0.79 -15.23
C HIS A 57 0.56 0.26 -14.54
N THR A 58 0.43 -0.66 -13.58
CA THR A 58 1.59 -1.40 -13.06
C THR A 58 2.24 -2.23 -14.16
N VAL A 59 1.46 -2.92 -14.99
CA VAL A 59 1.98 -3.66 -16.16
C VAL A 59 2.62 -2.71 -17.18
N HIS A 60 2.04 -1.52 -17.40
CA HIS A 60 2.66 -0.51 -18.26
C HIS A 60 4.03 -0.06 -17.75
N LEU A 61 4.19 0.18 -16.44
CA LEU A 61 5.48 0.56 -15.87
C LEU A 61 6.53 -0.55 -16.02
N ILE A 62 6.14 -1.82 -15.84
CA ILE A 62 7.00 -2.98 -16.08
C ILE A 62 7.49 -3.01 -17.53
N LYS A 63 6.58 -2.82 -18.50
CA LYS A 63 6.94 -2.73 -19.93
C LYS A 63 7.91 -1.58 -20.21
N THR A 64 7.70 -0.43 -19.57
CA THR A 64 8.59 0.73 -19.70
C THR A 64 9.99 0.39 -19.19
N TYR A 65 10.12 -0.26 -18.03
CA TYR A 65 11.41 -0.70 -17.51
C TYR A 65 12.13 -1.62 -18.50
N GLN A 66 11.41 -2.62 -19.05
CA GLN A 66 11.96 -3.51 -20.06
C GLN A 66 12.43 -2.76 -21.31
N SER A 67 11.63 -1.81 -21.83
CA SER A 67 12.01 -1.03 -23.03
C SER A 67 13.21 -0.11 -22.81
N LEU A 68 13.42 0.36 -21.58
CA LEU A 68 14.52 1.22 -21.20
C LEU A 68 15.76 0.44 -20.74
N GLY A 69 15.70 -0.90 -20.69
CA GLY A 69 16.77 -1.74 -20.17
C GLY A 69 17.01 -1.57 -18.66
N ILE A 70 16.02 -1.07 -17.92
CA ILE A 70 16.11 -0.86 -16.47
C ILE A 70 15.91 -2.21 -15.77
N SER A 71 16.93 -2.63 -15.01
CA SER A 71 16.85 -3.79 -14.11
C SER A 71 16.88 -3.30 -12.67
N LEU A 72 15.91 -3.76 -11.87
CA LEU A 72 15.89 -3.49 -10.44
C LEU A 72 16.94 -4.35 -9.74
N SER A 73 17.67 -3.78 -8.78
CA SER A 73 18.55 -4.54 -7.89
C SER A 73 17.75 -5.46 -6.97
N GLU A 74 18.41 -6.44 -6.36
CA GLU A 74 17.79 -7.31 -5.35
C GLU A 74 17.14 -6.50 -4.21
N THR A 75 17.85 -5.50 -3.69
CA THR A 75 17.30 -4.58 -2.68
C THR A 75 16.03 -3.88 -3.15
N ALA A 76 16.01 -3.38 -4.39
CA ALA A 76 14.84 -2.70 -4.94
C ALA A 76 13.65 -3.65 -5.14
N LEU A 77 13.91 -4.91 -5.51
CA LEU A 77 12.87 -5.95 -5.62
C LEU A 77 12.27 -6.31 -4.25
N ILE A 78 13.12 -6.45 -3.22
CA ILE A 78 12.69 -6.70 -1.84
C ILE A 78 11.84 -5.53 -1.34
N LEU A 79 12.31 -4.29 -1.50
CA LEU A 79 11.57 -3.10 -1.06
C LEU A 79 10.25 -2.91 -1.83
N LYS A 80 10.21 -3.24 -3.13
CA LYS A 80 8.96 -3.29 -3.91
C LYS A 80 7.97 -4.26 -3.26
N GLN A 81 8.41 -5.45 -2.88
CA GLN A 81 7.54 -6.45 -2.24
C GLN A 81 7.04 -5.95 -0.87
N LEU A 82 7.92 -5.36 -0.07
CA LEU A 82 7.57 -4.79 1.23
C LEU A 82 6.49 -3.69 1.09
N GLN A 83 6.60 -2.82 0.08
CA GLN A 83 5.61 -1.77 -0.16
C GLN A 83 4.24 -2.33 -0.62
N SER A 84 4.21 -3.45 -1.37
CA SER A 84 2.97 -4.14 -1.72
C SER A 84 2.27 -4.69 -0.47
N LEU A 85 3.02 -5.40 0.37
CA LEU A 85 2.52 -5.97 1.62
C LEU A 85 2.04 -4.88 2.60
N ARG A 86 2.71 -3.74 2.65
CA ARG A 86 2.27 -2.57 3.43
C ARG A 86 0.88 -2.09 2.98
N GLY A 87 0.63 -2.03 1.68
CA GLY A 87 -0.68 -1.64 1.14
C GLY A 87 -1.79 -2.63 1.50
N GLU A 88 -1.49 -3.94 1.47
CA GLU A 88 -2.42 -4.99 1.91
C GLU A 88 -2.74 -4.85 3.41
N LEU A 89 -1.72 -4.65 4.25
CA LEU A 89 -1.86 -4.45 5.68
C LEU A 89 -2.70 -3.20 6.01
N GLU A 90 -2.39 -2.06 5.38
CA GLU A 90 -3.18 -0.84 5.54
C GLU A 90 -4.64 -1.06 5.13
N GLY A 91 -4.89 -1.77 4.04
CA GLY A 91 -6.23 -2.09 3.56
C GLY A 91 -7.08 -2.89 4.56
N LEU A 92 -6.47 -3.80 5.33
CA LEU A 92 -7.17 -4.57 6.37
C LEU A 92 -7.60 -3.69 7.55
N ILE A 93 -6.83 -2.64 7.87
CA ILE A 93 -7.10 -1.77 9.03
C ILE A 93 -8.15 -0.70 8.68
N LEU A 94 -8.11 -0.19 7.46
CA LEU A 94 -8.94 0.96 7.04
C LEU A 94 -10.45 0.70 7.09
N GLY A 95 -10.90 -0.56 7.17
CA GLY A 95 -12.31 -0.93 7.34
C GLY A 95 -12.77 -1.08 8.79
N LEU A 96 -11.88 -0.92 9.76
CA LEU A 96 -12.17 -1.14 11.17
C LEU A 96 -12.64 0.13 11.87
N THR A 97 -13.49 -0.04 12.87
CA THR A 97 -13.82 0.98 13.87
C THR A 97 -12.70 1.10 14.91
N ASP A 98 -12.63 2.26 15.58
CA ASP A 98 -11.66 2.49 16.65
C ASP A 98 -11.73 1.42 17.76
N GLU A 99 -12.94 0.95 18.09
CA GLU A 99 -13.14 -0.11 19.08
C GLU A 99 -12.64 -1.48 18.60
N GLU A 100 -12.77 -1.80 17.31
CA GLU A 100 -12.30 -3.07 16.74
C GLU A 100 -10.78 -3.18 16.71
N VAL A 101 -10.07 -2.06 16.63
CA VAL A 101 -8.60 -2.05 16.64
C VAL A 101 -8.03 -2.53 17.98
N ASP A 102 -8.77 -2.33 19.07
CA ASP A 102 -8.37 -2.65 20.44
C ASP A 102 -8.95 -3.97 20.98
N LYS A 103 -9.88 -4.60 20.26
CA LYS A 103 -10.44 -5.89 20.68
C LYS A 103 -9.39 -7.00 20.59
N THR A 104 -9.22 -7.71 21.70
CA THR A 104 -8.39 -8.92 21.76
C THR A 104 -9.27 -10.16 21.62
N PRO A 105 -8.95 -11.09 20.71
CA PRO A 105 -9.64 -12.37 20.60
C PRO A 105 -9.55 -13.25 21.85
N ASP A 106 -10.60 -14.03 22.16
CA ASP A 106 -10.66 -14.91 23.33
C ASP A 106 -9.67 -16.09 23.31
N ASN A 107 -9.07 -16.38 22.16
CA ASN A 107 -8.10 -17.46 21.97
C ASN A 107 -6.66 -17.05 22.35
N GLY A 108 -6.45 -15.84 22.88
CA GLY A 108 -5.15 -15.35 23.30
C GLY A 108 -4.28 -14.77 22.17
N GLU A 109 -4.83 -14.64 20.96
CA GLU A 109 -4.18 -13.93 19.85
C GLU A 109 -4.11 -12.41 20.11
N TRP A 110 -3.27 -11.73 19.36
CA TRP A 110 -3.08 -10.28 19.48
C TRP A 110 -4.24 -9.47 18.90
N SER A 111 -4.51 -8.31 19.51
CA SER A 111 -5.37 -7.29 18.89
C SER A 111 -4.70 -6.70 17.65
N VAL A 112 -5.49 -6.04 16.80
CA VAL A 112 -4.96 -5.35 15.61
C VAL A 112 -3.89 -4.33 16.01
N ARG A 113 -4.14 -3.51 17.05
CA ARG A 113 -3.14 -2.55 17.55
C ARG A 113 -1.81 -3.21 17.87
N HIS A 114 -1.85 -4.30 18.63
CA HIS A 114 -0.65 -5.01 19.05
C HIS A 114 0.12 -5.59 17.85
N VAL A 115 -0.58 -6.18 16.86
CA VAL A 115 0.05 -6.66 15.62
C VAL A 115 0.78 -5.53 14.89
N ILE A 116 0.14 -4.35 14.77
CA ILE A 116 0.74 -3.21 14.07
C ILE A 116 1.93 -2.62 14.84
N GLU A 117 1.82 -2.45 16.15
CA GLU A 117 2.93 -1.99 17.00
C GLU A 117 4.12 -2.94 16.88
N HIS A 118 3.88 -4.26 16.94
CA HIS A 118 4.93 -5.26 16.75
C HIS A 118 5.62 -5.15 15.38
N ILE A 119 4.85 -4.96 14.31
CA ILE A 119 5.40 -4.79 12.95
C ILE A 119 6.27 -3.52 12.88
N LEU A 120 5.79 -2.39 13.41
CA LEU A 120 6.51 -1.12 13.38
C LEU A 120 7.82 -1.19 14.17
N ASP A 121 7.78 -1.74 15.38
CA ASP A 121 8.98 -1.91 16.22
C ASP A 121 10.00 -2.86 15.57
N THR A 122 9.52 -3.93 14.95
CA THR A 122 10.37 -4.91 14.26
C THR A 122 11.03 -4.31 13.02
N GLU A 123 10.28 -3.54 12.23
CA GLU A 123 10.83 -2.86 11.06
C GLU A 123 11.89 -1.81 11.43
N ASP A 124 11.65 -1.02 12.48
CA ASP A 124 12.64 -0.05 12.98
C ASP A 124 13.94 -0.76 13.39
N ASN A 125 13.83 -1.82 14.21
CA ASN A 125 14.96 -2.62 14.63
C ASN A 125 15.73 -3.25 13.46
N TYR A 126 15.03 -3.91 12.53
CA TYR A 126 15.68 -4.54 11.37
C TYR A 126 16.34 -3.53 10.46
N SER A 127 15.72 -2.37 10.24
CA SER A 127 16.33 -1.30 9.45
C SER A 127 17.62 -0.78 10.10
N GLY A 128 17.64 -0.63 11.43
CA GLY A 128 18.83 -0.27 12.21
C GLY A 128 19.95 -1.31 12.08
N GLN A 129 19.62 -2.59 12.20
CA GLN A 129 20.59 -3.69 12.03
C GLN A 129 21.21 -3.71 10.63
N ILE A 130 20.40 -3.51 9.59
CA ILE A 130 20.88 -3.44 8.20
C ILE A 130 21.86 -2.27 8.04
N VAL A 131 21.52 -1.09 8.54
CA VAL A 131 22.35 0.11 8.45
C VAL A 131 23.69 -0.08 9.19
N GLU A 132 23.66 -0.62 10.40
CA GLU A 132 24.88 -0.87 11.17
C GLU A 132 25.76 -1.96 10.53
N ALA A 133 25.17 -3.02 9.97
CA ALA A 133 25.91 -4.03 9.23
C ALA A 133 26.66 -3.41 8.03
N VAL A 134 26.01 -2.55 7.25
CA VAL A 134 26.65 -1.86 6.12
C VAL A 134 27.74 -0.91 6.59
N LYS A 135 27.51 -0.12 7.64
CA LYS A 135 28.53 0.78 8.22
C LYS A 135 29.76 0.04 8.73
N SER A 136 29.58 -1.18 9.25
CA SER A 136 30.70 -1.98 9.78
C SER A 136 31.73 -2.33 8.70
N LEU A 137 31.30 -2.52 7.44
CA LEU A 137 32.18 -2.79 6.30
C LEU A 137 33.15 -1.63 6.02
N SER A 138 32.70 -0.38 6.22
CA SER A 138 33.51 0.82 6.02
C SER A 138 34.54 1.09 7.13
N LYS A 139 34.41 0.43 8.29
CA LYS A 139 35.34 0.57 9.43
C LYS A 139 36.46 -0.48 9.42
N SER A 140 36.33 -1.51 8.58
CA SER A 140 37.32 -2.59 8.42
C SER A 140 38.20 -2.44 7.17
N SER A 141 38.06 -1.32 6.45
CA SER A 141 38.91 -0.90 5.32
C SER A 141 39.86 0.23 5.76
#